data_AF-A0A2V8R707-F1
#
_entry.id   AF-A0A2V8R707-F1
#
_cell.length_a   1.000
_cell.length_b   1.000
_cell.length_c   1.000
_cell.angle_alpha   90.00
_cell.angle_beta   90.00
_cell.angle_gamma   90.00
#
_symmetry.space_group_name_H-M   'P 1'
#
loop_
_entity.id
_entity.type
_entity.pdbx_description
1 polymer ?
#
loop_
_entity_poly.entity_id
_entity_poly.type
_entity_poly.pdbx_seq_one_letter_code
_entity_poly.pdbx_strand_id
1 'polypeptide(L)'
;AGSRVTAEKITGQDVTEEYIDLEARLRTQKALEAQLLDIMKGARAVSDAITVERELANVRTEIERLEGRRRFLENQTSLSTIKVTLQPPSPLVSTTGFFRSVRSAFGDGIDIAAAITLFLIRVLLALIPLAVFIGLPFFFLVRYL
;
A
#
# COMPACT_ATOMS: atom_id res chain seq x y z
N ALA A 1 2.41 20.15 0.22
CA ALA A 1 2.63 18.82 0.81
C ALA A 1 2.42 17.79 -0.28
N GLY A 2 3.50 17.13 -0.74
CA GLY A 2 3.44 16.14 -1.83
C GLY A 2 3.12 14.76 -1.27
N SER A 3 2.02 14.15 -1.72
CA SER A 3 1.71 12.76 -1.39
C SER A 3 2.70 11.84 -2.10
N ARG A 4 3.54 11.14 -1.34
CA ARG A 4 4.36 10.05 -1.87
C ARG A 4 3.46 8.85 -2.12
N VAL A 5 3.25 8.50 -3.38
CA VAL A 5 2.59 7.25 -3.80
C VAL A 5 3.62 6.14 -3.62
N THR A 6 3.45 5.30 -2.59
CA THR A 6 4.45 4.29 -2.19
C THR A 6 4.43 3.03 -3.05
N ALA A 7 3.35 2.75 -3.80
CA ALA A 7 3.32 1.68 -4.80
C ALA A 7 2.15 1.86 -5.77
N GLU A 8 2.45 2.00 -7.06
CA GLU A 8 1.49 1.85 -8.15
C GLU A 8 1.68 0.46 -8.75
N LYS A 9 0.74 -0.46 -8.52
CA LYS A 9 0.77 -1.80 -9.11
C LYS A 9 -0.22 -1.85 -10.27
N ILE A 10 0.23 -1.47 -11.46
CA ILE A 10 -0.54 -1.67 -12.70
C ILE A 10 -0.40 -3.14 -13.08
N THR A 11 -1.44 -3.93 -12.86
CA THR A 11 -1.56 -5.28 -13.42
C THR A 11 -2.57 -5.19 -14.54
N GLY A 12 -2.10 -4.88 -15.75
CA GLY A 12 -2.92 -4.87 -16.96
C GLY A 12 -2.41 -5.96 -17.90
N GLN A 13 -3.29 -6.87 -18.30
CA GLN A 13 -2.98 -7.79 -19.39
C GLN A 13 -3.25 -7.03 -20.69
N ASP A 14 -2.20 -6.75 -21.47
CA ASP A 14 -2.37 -6.10 -22.76
C ASP A 14 -3.01 -7.10 -23.73
N VAL A 15 -4.27 -6.84 -24.08
CA VAL A 15 -5.08 -7.66 -24.99
C VAL A 15 -5.19 -7.03 -26.38
N THR A 16 -4.39 -6.01 -26.68
CA THR A 16 -4.41 -5.30 -27.96
C THR A 16 -4.03 -6.23 -29.12
N GLU A 17 -3.00 -7.07 -28.94
CA GLU A 17 -2.58 -8.07 -29.93
C GLU A 17 -3.70 -9.08 -30.20
N GLU A 18 -4.33 -9.64 -29.14
CA GLU A 18 -5.46 -10.56 -29.27
C GLU A 18 -6.65 -9.90 -30.00
N TYR A 19 -6.94 -8.64 -29.70
CA TYR A 19 -8.03 -7.91 -30.34
C TYR A 19 -7.80 -7.73 -31.85
N ILE A 20 -6.58 -7.32 -32.26
CA ILE A 20 -6.21 -7.15 -33.67
C ILE A 20 -6.29 -8.49 -34.42
N ASP A 21 -5.80 -9.56 -33.81
CA ASP A 21 -5.86 -10.91 -34.37
C ASP A 21 -7.30 -11.39 -34.56
N LEU A 22 -8.18 -11.15 -33.58
CA LEU A 22 -9.59 -11.49 -33.68
C LEU A 22 -10.27 -10.74 -34.82
N GLU A 23 -9.97 -9.44 -35.01
CA GLU A 23 -10.51 -8.64 -36.12
C GLU A 23 -10.07 -9.18 -37.48
N ALA A 24 -8.78 -9.52 -37.63
CA ALA A 24 -8.25 -10.10 -38.85
C ALA A 24 -8.91 -11.45 -39.20
N ARG A 25 -9.10 -12.31 -38.19
CA ARG A 25 -9.82 -13.58 -38.35
C ARG A 25 -11.27 -13.35 -38.72
N LEU A 26 -11.95 -12.39 -38.07
CA LEU A 26 -13.34 -12.06 -38.34
C LEU A 26 -13.55 -11.62 -39.79
N ARG A 27 -12.67 -10.75 -40.29
CA ARG A 27 -12.70 -10.27 -41.67
C ARG A 27 -12.52 -11.43 -42.66
N THR A 28 -11.62 -12.35 -42.36
CA THR A 28 -11.38 -13.53 -43.19
C THR A 28 -12.60 -14.45 -43.25
N GLN A 29 -13.21 -14.72 -42.08
CA GLN A 29 -14.42 -15.55 -42.02
C GLN A 29 -15.63 -14.90 -42.71
N LYS A 30 -15.81 -13.58 -42.59
CA LYS A 30 -16.87 -12.85 -43.31
C LYS A 30 -16.65 -12.86 -44.83
N ALA A 31 -15.40 -12.79 -45.28
CA ALA A 31 -15.08 -12.93 -46.70
C ALA A 31 -15.41 -14.35 -47.21
N LEU A 32 -15.08 -15.37 -46.42
CA LEU A 32 -15.44 -16.76 -46.73
C LEU A 32 -16.97 -16.96 -46.76
N GLU A 33 -17.70 -16.39 -45.80
CA GLU A 33 -19.17 -16.41 -45.79
C GLU A 33 -19.74 -15.79 -47.07
N ALA A 34 -19.24 -14.62 -47.47
CA ALA A 34 -19.67 -13.96 -48.71
C ALA A 34 -19.39 -14.82 -49.95
N GLN A 35 -18.24 -15.50 -50.01
CA GLN A 35 -17.89 -16.41 -51.09
C GLN A 35 -18.78 -17.65 -51.11
N LEU A 36 -19.07 -18.24 -49.96
CA LEU A 36 -20.01 -19.38 -49.83
C LEU A 36 -21.43 -18.99 -50.24
N LEU A 37 -21.89 -17.79 -49.88
CA LEU A 37 -23.17 -17.26 -50.33
C LEU A 37 -23.22 -17.06 -51.85
N ASP A 38 -22.11 -16.68 -52.48
CA ASP A 38 -22.04 -16.56 -53.94
C ASP A 38 -22.10 -17.93 -54.63
N ILE A 39 -21.38 -18.92 -54.08
CA ILE A 39 -21.46 -20.32 -54.52
C ILE A 39 -22.90 -20.86 -54.36
N MET A 40 -23.56 -20.54 -53.24
CA MET A 40 -24.95 -20.94 -52.97
C MET A 40 -25.92 -20.43 -54.05
N LYS A 41 -25.75 -19.19 -54.53
CA LYS A 41 -26.59 -18.63 -55.61
C LYS A 41 -26.45 -19.40 -56.92
N GLY A 42 -25.29 -20.02 -57.16
CA GLY A 42 -25.01 -20.84 -58.33
C GLY A 42 -25.43 -22.31 -58.21
N ALA A 43 -25.83 -22.76 -57.02
CA ALA A 43 -26.16 -24.16 -56.76
C ALA A 43 -27.47 -24.57 -57.48
N ARG A 44 -27.38 -25.55 -58.38
CA ARG A 44 -28.54 -26.08 -59.14
C ARG A 44 -29.08 -27.39 -58.58
N ALA A 45 -28.23 -28.18 -57.93
CA ALA A 45 -28.62 -29.43 -57.30
C ALA A 45 -28.87 -29.21 -55.80
N VAL A 46 -29.91 -29.87 -55.28
CA VAL A 46 -30.25 -29.82 -53.85
C VAL A 46 -29.13 -30.37 -52.97
N SER A 47 -28.39 -31.38 -53.45
CA SER A 47 -27.20 -31.92 -52.77
C SER A 47 -26.14 -30.86 -52.53
N ASP A 48 -25.88 -30.03 -53.55
CA ASP A 48 -24.83 -29.01 -53.52
C ASP A 48 -25.25 -27.89 -52.57
N ALA A 49 -26.53 -27.48 -52.61
CA ALA A 49 -27.09 -26.51 -51.69
C ALA A 49 -26.99 -26.97 -50.22
N ILE A 50 -27.29 -28.24 -49.91
CA ILE A 50 -27.16 -28.77 -48.55
C ILE A 50 -25.70 -28.76 -48.08
N THR A 51 -24.75 -29.10 -48.96
CA THR A 51 -23.33 -29.07 -48.62
C THR A 51 -22.86 -27.65 -48.33
N VAL A 52 -23.22 -26.68 -49.18
CA VAL A 52 -22.85 -25.27 -48.96
C VAL A 52 -23.50 -24.72 -47.70
N GLU A 53 -24.75 -25.09 -47.40
CA GLU A 53 -25.45 -24.63 -46.19
C GLU A 53 -24.79 -25.15 -44.91
N ARG A 54 -24.32 -26.40 -44.91
CA ARG A 54 -23.55 -26.95 -43.77
C ARG A 54 -22.27 -26.17 -43.54
N GLU A 55 -21.52 -25.87 -44.59
CA GLU A 55 -20.31 -25.06 -44.45
C GLU A 55 -20.61 -23.62 -44.03
N LEU A 56 -21.69 -23.03 -44.55
CA LEU A 56 -22.14 -21.71 -44.16
C LEU A 56 -22.50 -21.66 -42.66
N ALA A 57 -23.18 -22.69 -42.15
CA ALA A 57 -23.50 -22.81 -40.72
C ALA A 57 -22.25 -22.92 -39.84
N ASN A 58 -21.23 -23.68 -40.29
CA ASN A 58 -19.95 -23.77 -39.60
C ASN A 58 -19.25 -22.41 -39.54
N VAL A 59 -19.15 -21.71 -40.68
CA VAL A 59 -18.53 -20.39 -40.78
C VAL A 59 -19.26 -19.37 -39.90
N ARG A 60 -20.59 -19.34 -39.92
CA ARG A 60 -21.39 -18.45 -39.06
C ARG A 60 -21.18 -18.71 -37.58
N THR A 61 -21.11 -19.98 -37.18
CA THR A 61 -20.82 -20.36 -35.79
C THR A 61 -19.44 -19.84 -35.35
N GLU A 62 -18.45 -19.90 -36.23
CA GLU A 62 -17.11 -19.36 -35.95
C GLU A 62 -17.12 -17.83 -35.88
N ILE A 63 -17.82 -17.15 -36.79
CA ILE A 63 -18.01 -15.69 -36.75
C ILE A 63 -18.63 -15.27 -35.41
N GLU A 64 -19.72 -15.91 -35.00
CA GLU A 64 -20.39 -15.60 -33.72
C GLU A 64 -19.46 -15.80 -32.52
N ARG A 65 -18.66 -16.86 -32.51
CA ARG A 65 -17.65 -17.10 -31.47
C ARG A 65 -16.61 -15.98 -31.43
N LEU A 66 -16.04 -15.62 -32.58
CA LEU A 66 -15.03 -14.57 -32.67
C LEU A 66 -15.61 -13.19 -32.31
N GLU A 67 -16.83 -12.86 -32.76
CA GLU A 67 -17.51 -11.62 -32.40
C GLU A 67 -17.85 -11.56 -30.91
N GLY A 68 -18.23 -12.68 -30.32
CA GLY A 68 -18.45 -12.80 -28.88
C GLY A 68 -17.19 -12.50 -28.08
N ARG A 69 -16.05 -13.09 -28.48
CA ARG A 69 -14.74 -12.84 -27.85
C ARG A 69 -14.29 -11.39 -28.03
N ARG A 70 -14.43 -10.81 -29.23
CA ARG A 70 -14.10 -9.40 -29.48
C ARG A 70 -14.90 -8.46 -28.58
N ARG A 71 -16.22 -8.65 -28.51
CA ARG A 71 -17.12 -7.86 -27.64
C ARG A 71 -16.76 -7.98 -26.16
N PHE A 72 -16.36 -9.17 -25.72
CA PHE A 72 -15.91 -9.38 -24.35
C PHE A 72 -14.65 -8.57 -24.02
N LEU A 73 -13.65 -8.57 -24.90
CA LEU A 73 -12.43 -7.77 -24.71
C LEU A 73 -12.71 -6.27 -24.76
N GLU A 74 -13.58 -5.82 -25.67
CA GLU A 74 -14.03 -4.42 -25.78
C GLU A 74 -14.75 -3.93 -24.51
N ASN A 75 -15.57 -4.79 -23.90
CA ASN A 75 -16.22 -4.50 -22.63
C ASN A 75 -15.25 -4.50 -21.43
N GLN A 76 -14.15 -5.24 -21.49
CA GLN A 76 -13.13 -5.22 -20.44
C GLN A 76 -12.24 -3.98 -20.49
N THR A 77 -11.87 -3.50 -21.68
CA THR A 77 -11.02 -2.30 -21.82
C THR A 77 -11.77 -1.02 -21.44
N SER A 78 -13.07 -0.95 -21.74
CA SER A 78 -13.94 0.15 -21.29
C SER A 78 -14.13 0.21 -19.77
N LEU A 79 -13.98 -0.91 -19.07
CA LEU A 79 -14.06 -1.02 -17.60
C LEU A 79 -12.67 -1.01 -16.94
N SER A 80 -11.89 0.05 -17.15
CA SER A 80 -10.64 0.25 -16.40
C SER A 80 -10.95 0.45 -14.91
N THR A 81 -10.83 -0.62 -14.12
CA THR A 81 -11.03 -0.57 -12.67
C THR A 81 -9.76 -0.02 -12.00
N ILE A 82 -9.70 1.29 -11.77
CA ILE A 82 -8.61 1.92 -11.03
C ILE A 82 -8.82 1.66 -9.53
N LYS A 83 -8.05 0.72 -8.95
CA LYS A 83 -8.08 0.42 -7.53
C LYS A 83 -7.08 1.29 -6.76
N VAL A 84 -7.54 2.43 -6.26
CA VAL A 84 -6.72 3.33 -5.42
C VAL A 84 -6.78 2.86 -3.96
N THR A 85 -5.65 2.41 -3.42
CA THR A 85 -5.50 2.15 -1.98
C THR A 85 -4.79 3.34 -1.33
N LEU A 86 -5.53 4.15 -0.57
CA LEU A 86 -4.95 5.24 0.23
C LEU A 86 -4.61 4.73 1.64
N GLN A 87 -3.33 4.84 2.02
CA GLN A 87 -2.92 4.64 3.41
C GLN A 87 -2.83 6.00 4.12
N PRO A 88 -3.57 6.23 5.22
CA PRO A 88 -3.42 7.44 6.01
C PRO A 88 -2.02 7.48 6.66
N PRO A 89 -1.40 8.66 6.78
CA PRO A 89 -0.13 8.79 7.50
C PRO A 89 -0.32 8.35 8.96
N SER A 90 0.66 7.62 9.49
CA SER A 90 0.67 7.13 10.87
C SER A 90 0.51 8.30 11.86
N PRO A 91 -0.31 8.16 12.92
CA PRO A 91 -0.50 9.23 13.89
C PRO A 91 0.82 9.50 14.62
N LEU A 92 1.29 10.74 14.55
CA LEU A 92 2.55 11.21 15.14
C LEU A 92 2.54 11.29 16.68
N VAL A 93 1.43 10.95 17.34
CA VAL A 93 1.33 10.97 18.80
C VAL A 93 0.58 9.74 19.27
N SER A 94 1.32 8.72 19.68
CA SER A 94 0.79 7.64 20.49
C SER A 94 0.55 8.16 21.91
N THR A 95 -0.71 8.23 22.34
CA THR A 95 -1.12 8.62 23.69
C THR A 95 -0.48 7.77 24.79
N THR A 96 0.08 6.61 24.43
CA THR A 96 0.90 5.74 25.28
C THR A 96 2.18 6.43 25.77
N GLY A 97 2.74 7.39 25.02
CA GLY A 97 3.94 8.13 25.40
C GLY A 97 3.71 9.06 26.59
N PHE A 98 2.58 9.78 26.61
CA PHE A 98 2.29 10.79 27.64
C PHE A 98 2.20 10.18 29.04
N PHE A 99 1.41 9.10 29.21
CA PHE A 99 1.28 8.43 30.51
C PHE A 99 2.58 7.79 31.01
N ARG A 100 3.42 7.29 30.09
CA ARG A 100 4.75 6.74 30.42
C ARG A 100 5.71 7.86 30.85
N SER A 101 5.72 8.98 30.14
CA SER A 101 6.56 10.15 30.46
C SER A 101 6.18 10.82 31.78
N VAL A 102 4.89 10.88 32.11
CA VAL A 102 4.45 11.40 33.42
C VAL A 102 4.92 10.47 34.55
N ARG A 103 4.74 9.15 34.41
CA ARG A 103 5.16 8.19 35.44
C ARG A 103 6.68 8.18 35.69
N SER A 104 7.49 8.33 34.64
CA SER A 104 8.95 8.42 34.80
C SER A 104 9.38 9.72 35.49
N ALA A 105 8.76 10.85 35.16
CA ALA A 105 9.08 12.13 35.79
C ALA A 105 8.82 12.16 37.31
N PHE A 106 7.80 11.46 37.80
CA PHE A 106 7.57 11.30 39.24
C PHE A 106 8.65 10.45 39.93
N GLY A 107 9.14 9.41 39.26
CA GLY A 107 10.24 8.58 39.77
C GLY A 107 11.54 9.38 39.86
N ASP A 108 11.91 10.04 38.75
CA ASP A 108 13.12 10.86 38.66
C ASP A 108 13.10 12.01 39.68
N GLY A 109 11.94 12.61 39.95
CA GLY A 109 11.79 13.66 40.96
C GLY A 109 12.08 13.20 42.39
N ILE A 110 11.70 11.96 42.76
CA ILE A 110 11.97 11.39 44.09
C ILE A 110 13.47 11.12 44.25
N ASP A 111 14.12 10.61 43.21
CA ASP A 111 15.57 10.33 43.24
C ASP A 111 16.40 11.62 43.38
N ILE A 112 15.99 12.70 42.69
CA ILE A 112 16.61 14.03 42.83
C ILE A 112 16.41 14.58 44.25
N ALA A 113 15.21 14.46 44.82
CA ALA A 113 14.94 14.92 46.19
C ALA A 113 15.76 14.14 47.24
N ALA A 114 15.89 12.83 47.07
CA ALA A 114 16.75 12.00 47.92
C ALA A 114 18.22 12.39 47.79
N ALA A 115 18.70 12.67 46.57
CA ALA A 115 20.07 13.10 46.32
C ALA A 115 20.41 14.44 47.00
N ILE A 116 19.51 15.42 46.94
CA ILE A 116 19.67 16.72 47.63
C ILE A 116 19.71 16.52 49.15
N THR A 117 18.81 15.69 49.68
CA THR A 117 18.75 15.40 51.12
C THR A 117 20.04 14.75 51.62
N LEU A 118 20.53 13.72 50.91
CA LEU A 118 21.78 13.05 51.25
C LEU A 118 23.00 13.96 51.08
N PHE A 119 22.98 14.86 50.10
CA PHE A 119 24.02 15.87 49.92
C PHE A 119 24.11 16.80 51.13
N LEU A 120 22.98 17.34 51.62
CA LEU A 120 22.96 18.20 52.81
C LEU A 120 23.48 17.48 54.06
N ILE A 121 23.09 16.22 54.26
CA ILE A 121 23.58 15.41 55.38
C ILE A 121 25.11 15.25 55.32
N ARG A 122 25.67 14.94 54.14
CA ARG A 122 27.12 14.80 53.97
C ARG A 122 27.87 16.10 54.22
N VAL A 123 27.34 17.23 53.73
CA VAL A 123 27.93 18.56 53.97
C VAL A 123 27.91 18.89 55.46
N LEU A 124 26.79 18.65 56.14
CA LEU A 124 26.67 18.88 57.58
C LEU A 124 27.67 18.04 58.37
N LEU A 125 27.81 16.75 58.01
CA LEU A 125 28.79 15.85 58.65
C LEU A 125 30.23 16.32 58.43
N ALA A 126 30.56 16.79 57.22
CA ALA A 126 31.89 17.30 56.89
C ALA A 126 32.24 18.62 57.59
N LEU A 127 31.23 19.43 57.94
CA LEU A 127 31.41 20.69 58.67
C LEU A 127 31.76 20.47 60.15
N ILE A 128 31.34 19.36 60.77
CA ILE A 128 31.60 19.06 62.19
C ILE A 128 33.10 19.09 62.53
N PRO A 129 34.00 18.33 61.86
CA PRO A 129 35.42 18.35 62.19
C PRO A 129 36.05 19.73 61.93
N LEU A 130 35.59 20.47 60.91
CA LEU A 130 36.08 21.82 60.62
C LEU A 130 35.68 22.82 61.73
N ALA A 131 34.44 22.74 62.20
CA ALA A 131 33.93 23.57 63.29
C ALA A 131 34.65 23.27 64.61
N VAL A 132 34.95 21.99 64.90
CA VAL A 132 35.75 21.61 66.08
C VAL A 132 37.18 22.10 65.96
N PHE A 133 37.81 21.96 64.78
CA PHE A 133 39.20 22.38 64.54
C PHE A 133 39.40 23.89 64.67
N ILE A 134 38.42 24.70 64.24
CA ILE A 134 38.47 26.17 64.35
C ILE A 134 37.96 26.66 65.71
N GLY A 135 36.88 26.04 66.23
CA GLY A 135 36.21 26.46 67.45
C GLY A 135 37.02 26.20 68.72
N LEU A 136 37.72 25.07 68.81
CA LEU A 136 38.57 24.74 69.97
C LEU A 136 39.68 25.78 70.21
N PRO A 137 40.56 26.14 69.24
CA PRO A 137 41.61 27.11 69.48
C PRO A 137 41.06 28.52 69.76
N PHE A 138 39.96 28.91 69.12
CA PHE A 138 39.30 30.19 69.39
C PHE A 138 38.74 30.26 70.82
N PHE A 139 38.09 29.19 71.29
CA PHE A 139 37.57 29.11 72.65
C PHE A 139 38.69 29.18 73.70
N PHE A 140 39.82 28.49 73.48
CA PHE A 140 40.97 28.56 74.37
C PHE A 140 41.62 29.96 74.38
N LEU A 141 41.67 30.67 73.25
CA LEU A 141 42.23 32.02 73.15
C LEU A 141 41.38 33.05 73.90
N VAL A 142 40.05 33.00 73.75
CA VAL A 142 39.10 33.90 74.45
C VAL A 142 39.05 33.62 75.96
N ARG A 143 39.29 32.38 76.38
CA ARG A 143 39.32 31.98 77.80
C ARG A 143 40.61 32.41 78.52
N TYR A 144 41.70 32.61 77.79
CA TYR A 144 43.02 32.93 78.34
C TYR A 144 43.35 34.44 78.30
N LEU A 145 42.55 35.24 77.59
CA LEU A 145 42.48 36.70 77.74
C LEU A 145 41.56 37.07 78.91
#